data_AF-A0A2V4CTL4-F1
#
_entry.id   AF-A0A2V4CTL4-F1
#
_cell.length_a   1.000
_cell.length_b   1.000
_cell.length_c   1.000
_cell.angle_alpha   90.00
_cell.angle_beta   90.00
_cell.angle_gamma   90.00
#
_symmetry.space_group_name_H-M   'P 1'
#
loop_
_entity.id
_entity.type
_entity.pdbx_description
1 polymer ?
#
loop_
_entity_poly.entity_id
_entity_poly.type
_entity_poly.pdbx_seq_one_letter_code
_entity_poly.pdbx_strand_id
1 'polypeptide(L)'
;MGLGTALTLACLAYTGEESSRLFALKRLVDVYPTITKPDGHVRFGQKMWTTTLVLIIYFAMTNVMIWGLADSTMDIFSSFRAIMAGASGSIMHLGIGPIVTASIIMQLFAGAKIIKLDLQDSDDKQLYQGVQKILVLLMIPVESIPQVYGFLDPHEDMIAIYGIGWANSLIVLQLFMGSYLVFLLDELVSKWGIGSGISLFIAAGVAQSTFVGTLSPLASGPGAYGLQNPPAGTLPMIFYWLRTATYSDLVSRNGFESILLGDQFHANPVIALVSSII
;
A
#
# COMPACT_ATOMS: atom_id res chain seq x y z
N MET A 1 -15.81 -11.32 -21.26
CA MET A 1 -16.89 -10.43 -20.78
C MET A 1 -16.88 -10.50 -19.26
N GLY A 2 -16.44 -9.43 -18.62
CA GLY A 2 -15.85 -9.47 -17.28
C GLY A 2 -16.86 -9.50 -16.13
N LEU A 3 -16.33 -9.82 -14.94
CA LEU A 3 -17.04 -9.79 -13.66
C LEU A 3 -17.71 -8.41 -13.43
N GLY A 4 -17.08 -7.32 -13.89
CA GLY A 4 -17.66 -5.98 -13.88
C GLY A 4 -18.93 -5.82 -14.74
N THR A 5 -18.99 -6.43 -15.93
CA THR A 5 -20.21 -6.40 -16.77
C THR A 5 -21.34 -7.27 -16.21
N ALA A 6 -21.00 -8.36 -15.51
CA ALA A 6 -21.99 -9.20 -14.83
C ALA A 6 -22.57 -8.50 -13.59
N LEU A 7 -21.75 -7.78 -12.83
CA LEU A 7 -22.16 -6.96 -11.68
C LEU A 7 -23.08 -5.80 -12.11
N THR A 8 -22.73 -5.10 -13.20
CA THR A 8 -23.56 -3.99 -13.70
C THR A 8 -24.87 -4.49 -14.29
N LEU A 9 -24.88 -5.62 -14.99
CA LEU A 9 -26.11 -6.26 -15.47
C LEU A 9 -26.98 -6.77 -14.31
N ALA A 10 -26.39 -7.34 -13.24
CA ALA A 10 -27.15 -7.77 -12.07
C ALA A 10 -27.79 -6.58 -11.33
N CYS A 11 -27.06 -5.47 -11.14
CA CYS A 11 -27.61 -4.25 -10.55
C CYS A 11 -28.66 -3.56 -11.46
N LEU A 12 -28.51 -3.63 -12.78
CA LEU A 12 -29.47 -3.06 -13.74
C LEU A 12 -30.73 -3.93 -13.90
N ALA A 13 -30.60 -5.26 -13.88
CA ALA A 13 -31.68 -6.22 -14.05
C ALA A 13 -32.50 -6.48 -12.78
N TYR A 14 -32.04 -6.03 -11.61
CA TYR A 14 -32.80 -6.15 -10.37
C TYR A 14 -33.94 -5.13 -10.29
N THR A 15 -35.17 -5.63 -10.36
CA THR A 15 -36.44 -4.89 -10.22
C THR A 15 -37.24 -5.42 -9.02
N GLY A 16 -36.61 -5.51 -7.85
CA GLY A 16 -37.29 -5.88 -6.59
C GLY A 16 -37.89 -4.65 -5.88
N GLU A 17 -38.90 -4.88 -5.03
CA GLU A 17 -39.64 -3.85 -4.27
C GLU A 17 -38.85 -3.20 -3.11
N GLU A 18 -37.63 -3.63 -2.82
CA GLU A 18 -36.80 -3.05 -1.76
C GLU A 18 -35.97 -1.82 -2.22
N SER A 19 -35.68 -0.93 -1.29
CA SER A 19 -35.28 0.48 -1.50
C SER A 19 -33.98 0.72 -2.29
N SER A 20 -33.15 -0.30 -2.56
CA SER A 20 -31.83 -0.12 -3.20
C SER A 20 -31.42 -1.27 -4.13
N ARG A 21 -30.93 -0.93 -5.34
CA ARG A 21 -30.47 -1.86 -6.39
C ARG A 21 -29.23 -2.69 -6.01
N LEU A 22 -28.61 -2.39 -4.86
CA LEU A 22 -27.47 -3.13 -4.30
C LEU A 22 -27.83 -4.53 -3.81
N PHE A 23 -29.11 -4.81 -3.50
CA PHE A 23 -29.55 -6.13 -3.03
C PHE A 23 -29.30 -7.27 -4.04
N ALA A 24 -29.17 -6.94 -5.32
CA ALA A 24 -28.76 -7.87 -6.37
C ALA A 24 -27.41 -8.56 -6.09
N LEU A 25 -26.54 -7.90 -5.32
CA LEU A 25 -25.20 -8.36 -4.98
C LEU A 25 -25.16 -9.29 -3.75
N LYS A 26 -26.27 -9.43 -3.02
CA LYS A 26 -26.35 -10.24 -1.79
C LYS A 26 -25.84 -11.67 -1.99
N ARG A 27 -26.14 -12.27 -3.14
CA ARG A 27 -25.68 -13.64 -3.49
C ARG A 27 -24.17 -13.77 -3.70
N LEU A 28 -23.48 -12.69 -4.06
CA LEU A 28 -22.01 -12.65 -4.14
C LEU A 28 -21.37 -12.29 -2.79
N VAL A 29 -22.07 -11.51 -1.96
CA VAL A 29 -21.65 -11.19 -0.59
C VAL A 29 -21.63 -12.44 0.30
N ASP A 30 -22.62 -13.33 0.18
CA ASP A 30 -22.76 -14.54 1.03
C ASP A 30 -21.73 -15.64 0.72
N VAL A 31 -21.15 -15.67 -0.48
CA VAL A 31 -20.17 -16.69 -0.90
C VAL A 31 -18.74 -16.28 -0.53
N TYR A 32 -18.54 -15.02 -0.13
CA TYR A 32 -17.21 -14.47 0.02
C TYR A 32 -16.55 -14.85 1.37
N PRO A 33 -15.29 -15.34 1.37
CA PRO A 33 -14.59 -15.69 2.60
C PRO A 33 -14.42 -14.44 3.48
N THR A 34 -15.27 -14.34 4.49
CA THR A 34 -15.28 -13.24 5.45
C THR A 34 -14.69 -13.75 6.76
N ILE A 35 -13.77 -12.99 7.35
CA ILE A 35 -13.24 -13.32 8.67
C ILE A 35 -14.39 -13.24 9.68
N THR A 36 -14.65 -14.30 10.45
CA THR A 36 -15.72 -14.28 11.45
C THR A 36 -15.39 -13.27 12.54
N LYS A 37 -16.41 -12.51 12.98
CA LYS A 37 -16.27 -11.63 14.15
C LYS A 37 -16.17 -12.52 15.40
N PRO A 38 -15.38 -12.13 16.41
CA PRO A 38 -15.31 -12.88 17.66
C PRO A 38 -16.67 -12.88 18.36
N ASP A 39 -17.10 -14.03 18.88
CA ASP A 39 -18.40 -14.22 19.58
C ASP A 39 -18.48 -13.50 20.94
N GLY A 40 -17.38 -12.88 21.39
CA GLY A 40 -17.30 -12.15 22.66
C GLY A 40 -16.18 -11.12 22.71
N HIS A 41 -16.01 -10.47 23.87
CA HIS A 41 -14.95 -9.49 24.07
C HIS A 41 -13.57 -10.14 24.02
N VAL A 42 -12.80 -9.82 22.99
CA VAL A 42 -11.40 -10.25 22.86
C VAL A 42 -10.54 -9.54 23.91
N ARG A 43 -9.73 -10.32 24.64
CA ARG A 43 -8.81 -9.77 25.67
C ARG A 43 -7.77 -8.86 25.01
N PHE A 44 -7.37 -7.79 25.70
CA PHE A 44 -6.40 -6.82 25.15
C PHE A 44 -5.10 -7.46 24.67
N GLY A 45 -4.55 -8.41 25.43
CA GLY A 45 -3.32 -9.12 25.04
C GLY A 45 -3.46 -9.93 23.74
N GLN A 46 -4.64 -10.51 23.46
CA GLN A 46 -4.89 -11.19 22.18
C GLN A 46 -4.96 -10.19 21.03
N LYS A 47 -5.62 -9.04 21.23
CA LYS A 47 -5.65 -7.97 20.22
C LYS A 47 -4.27 -7.45 19.87
N MET A 48 -3.42 -7.28 20.89
CA MET A 48 -2.04 -6.86 20.71
C MET A 48 -1.24 -7.89 19.91
N TRP A 49 -1.29 -9.17 20.29
CA TRP A 49 -0.61 -10.25 19.56
C TRP A 49 -1.07 -10.36 18.10
N THR A 50 -2.36 -10.30 17.83
CA THR A 50 -2.89 -10.30 16.46
C THR A 50 -2.36 -9.12 15.66
N THR A 51 -2.37 -7.92 16.24
CA THR A 51 -1.88 -6.70 15.59
C THR A 51 -0.38 -6.80 15.29
N THR A 52 0.42 -7.29 16.24
CA THR A 52 1.86 -7.53 16.05
C THR A 52 2.14 -8.58 14.99
N LEU A 53 1.39 -9.69 14.98
CA LEU A 53 1.52 -10.74 13.96
C LEU A 53 1.21 -10.18 12.56
N VAL A 54 0.16 -9.38 12.43
CA VAL A 54 -0.19 -8.74 11.16
C VAL A 54 0.91 -7.78 10.69
N LEU A 55 1.51 -7.01 11.59
CA LEU A 55 2.66 -6.15 11.26
C LEU A 55 3.87 -6.96 10.76
N ILE A 56 4.17 -8.10 11.39
CA ILE A 56 5.27 -8.97 10.95
C ILE A 56 5.02 -9.47 9.53
N ILE A 57 3.81 -9.93 9.23
CA ILE A 57 3.44 -10.38 7.88
C ILE A 57 3.53 -9.20 6.89
N TYR A 58 3.00 -8.03 7.25
CA TYR A 58 3.08 -6.83 6.44
C TYR A 58 4.53 -6.49 6.06
N PHE A 59 5.46 -6.44 7.02
CA PHE A 59 6.87 -6.18 6.74
C PHE A 59 7.55 -7.33 5.99
N ALA A 60 7.15 -8.58 6.20
CA ALA A 60 7.66 -9.68 5.39
C ALA A 60 7.25 -9.52 3.93
N MET A 61 5.99 -9.14 3.67
CA MET A 61 5.48 -8.95 2.31
C MET A 61 6.14 -7.79 1.57
N THR A 62 6.49 -6.70 2.25
CA THR A 62 7.21 -5.58 1.59
C THR A 62 8.61 -5.97 1.10
N ASN A 63 9.19 -7.06 1.63
CA ASN A 63 10.48 -7.59 1.22
C ASN A 63 10.39 -8.70 0.15
N VAL A 64 9.19 -9.19 -0.18
CA VAL A 64 9.01 -10.22 -1.22
C VAL A 64 8.86 -9.52 -2.57
N MET A 65 9.94 -9.52 -3.37
CA MET A 65 9.93 -8.98 -4.72
C MET A 65 9.09 -9.84 -5.68
N ILE A 66 8.43 -9.18 -6.62
CA ILE A 66 7.65 -9.83 -7.68
C ILE A 66 8.61 -10.59 -8.59
N TRP A 67 8.30 -11.85 -8.83
CA TRP A 67 9.07 -12.66 -9.76
C TRP A 67 8.82 -12.19 -11.19
N GLY A 68 9.91 -11.98 -11.94
CA GLY A 68 9.85 -11.63 -13.35
C GLY A 68 9.81 -10.15 -13.66
N LEU A 69 10.05 -9.28 -12.68
CA LEU A 69 10.14 -7.83 -12.88
C LEU A 69 11.52 -7.44 -13.42
N ALA A 70 11.59 -6.45 -14.33
CA ALA A 70 12.86 -5.87 -14.75
C ALA A 70 13.48 -4.99 -13.65
N ASP A 71 14.82 -4.91 -13.58
CA ASP A 71 15.52 -4.04 -12.61
C ASP A 71 15.31 -2.54 -12.88
N SER A 72 14.85 -2.19 -14.09
CA SER A 72 14.61 -0.81 -14.54
C SER A 72 13.17 -0.33 -14.33
N THR A 73 12.45 -0.84 -13.33
CA THR A 73 11.09 -0.32 -13.06
C THR A 73 11.13 1.11 -12.56
N MET A 74 10.41 1.99 -13.26
CA MET A 74 10.29 3.38 -12.86
C MET A 74 9.36 3.52 -11.66
N ASP A 75 9.91 3.99 -10.54
CA ASP A 75 9.14 4.26 -9.34
C ASP A 75 8.63 5.71 -9.29
N ILE A 76 7.53 5.96 -10.01
CA ILE A 76 6.91 7.30 -10.11
C ILE A 76 6.25 7.72 -8.80
N PHE A 77 5.86 6.77 -7.95
CA PHE A 77 5.11 7.03 -6.72
C PHE A 77 5.95 6.89 -5.44
N SER A 78 7.28 7.00 -5.55
CA SER A 78 8.20 6.88 -4.42
C SER A 78 7.83 7.80 -3.24
N SER A 79 7.45 9.05 -3.52
CA SER A 79 7.02 10.04 -2.51
C SER A 79 5.69 9.69 -1.82
N PHE A 80 4.80 8.95 -2.48
CA PHE A 80 3.48 8.60 -1.95
C PHE A 80 3.46 7.24 -1.23
N ARG A 81 4.57 6.50 -1.33
CA ARG A 81 4.66 5.12 -0.85
C ARG A 81 4.38 4.97 0.64
N ALA A 82 4.89 5.89 1.46
CA ALA A 82 4.67 5.86 2.90
C ALA A 82 3.18 5.97 3.26
N ILE A 83 2.42 6.75 2.49
CA ILE A 83 0.97 6.94 2.67
C ILE A 83 0.18 5.77 2.09
N MET A 84 0.60 5.23 0.94
CA MET A 84 -0.05 4.05 0.34
C MET A 84 0.35 2.74 1.04
N ALA A 85 1.25 2.79 2.02
CA ALA A 85 1.79 1.64 2.74
C ALA A 85 2.25 0.50 1.81
N GLY A 86 2.76 0.83 0.62
CA GLY A 86 3.19 -0.12 -0.40
C GLY A 86 4.72 -0.22 -0.51
N ALA A 87 5.22 -1.11 -1.36
CA ALA A 87 6.65 -1.22 -1.68
C ALA A 87 6.87 -1.54 -3.17
N SER A 88 7.67 -0.72 -3.88
CA SER A 88 7.89 -0.89 -5.33
C SER A 88 8.51 -2.25 -5.60
N GLY A 89 8.13 -2.84 -6.73
CA GLY A 89 8.60 -4.15 -7.15
C GLY A 89 8.32 -5.31 -6.18
N SER A 90 7.54 -5.10 -5.12
CA SER A 90 7.12 -6.16 -4.17
C SER A 90 5.67 -6.56 -4.38
N ILE A 91 5.26 -7.67 -3.76
CA ILE A 91 3.84 -8.06 -3.72
C ILE A 91 2.93 -7.00 -3.05
N MET A 92 3.53 -6.04 -2.31
CA MET A 92 2.88 -4.88 -1.71
C MET A 92 2.88 -3.65 -2.63
N HIS A 93 3.12 -3.79 -3.94
CA HIS A 93 3.23 -2.63 -4.84
C HIS A 93 1.99 -1.72 -4.80
N LEU A 94 0.79 -2.30 -4.87
CA LEU A 94 -0.47 -1.56 -4.77
C LEU A 94 -0.76 -1.08 -3.33
N GLY A 95 -0.15 -1.71 -2.33
CA GLY A 95 -0.35 -1.39 -0.92
C GLY A 95 -1.82 -1.44 -0.49
N ILE A 96 -2.28 -0.38 0.18
CA ILE A 96 -3.69 -0.22 0.59
C ILE A 96 -4.56 0.43 -0.49
N GLY A 97 -3.99 0.79 -1.65
CA GLY A 97 -4.63 1.59 -2.70
C GLY A 97 -6.05 1.10 -3.02
N PRO A 98 -6.23 -0.15 -3.47
CA PRO A 98 -7.55 -0.68 -3.83
C PRO A 98 -8.57 -0.64 -2.69
N ILE A 99 -8.11 -0.80 -1.45
CA ILE A 99 -8.97 -0.80 -0.25
C ILE A 99 -9.47 0.61 0.03
N VAL A 100 -8.57 1.59 0.01
CA VAL A 100 -8.88 3.00 0.27
C VAL A 100 -9.72 3.57 -0.87
N THR A 101 -9.35 3.33 -2.13
CA THR A 101 -10.11 3.82 -3.29
C THR A 101 -11.54 3.29 -3.25
N ALA A 102 -11.73 2.00 -2.96
CA ALA A 102 -13.05 1.42 -2.84
C ALA A 102 -13.88 2.01 -1.69
N SER A 103 -13.24 2.24 -0.55
CA SER A 103 -13.86 2.86 0.62
C SER A 103 -14.31 4.29 0.31
N ILE A 104 -13.47 5.08 -0.37
CA ILE A 104 -13.79 6.45 -0.79
C ILE A 104 -14.97 6.46 -1.76
N ILE A 105 -15.00 5.57 -2.77
CA ILE A 105 -16.12 5.47 -3.72
C ILE A 105 -17.43 5.20 -2.98
N MET A 106 -17.43 4.23 -2.05
CA MET A 106 -18.62 3.91 -1.26
C MET A 106 -19.04 5.04 -0.33
N GLN A 107 -18.09 5.74 0.29
CA GLN A 107 -18.36 6.92 1.11
C GLN A 107 -18.96 8.06 0.28
N LEU A 108 -18.46 8.29 -0.94
CA LEU A 108 -19.01 9.30 -1.86
C LEU A 108 -20.44 8.94 -2.31
N PHE A 109 -20.72 7.67 -2.62
CA PHE A 109 -22.07 7.25 -3.01
C PHE A 109 -23.10 7.35 -1.88
N ALA A 110 -22.70 7.01 -0.65
CA ALA A 110 -23.54 7.19 0.53
C ALA A 110 -23.73 8.69 0.87
N GLY A 111 -22.64 9.48 0.83
CA GLY A 111 -22.67 10.91 1.13
C GLY A 111 -23.50 11.72 0.12
N ALA A 112 -23.41 11.39 -1.17
CA ALA A 112 -24.21 12.00 -2.23
C ALA A 112 -25.67 11.53 -2.25
N LYS A 113 -26.08 10.62 -1.35
CA LYS A 113 -27.41 10.00 -1.28
C LYS A 113 -27.86 9.33 -2.60
N ILE A 114 -26.90 8.94 -3.45
CA ILE A 114 -27.17 8.18 -4.68
C ILE A 114 -27.70 6.79 -4.31
N ILE A 115 -27.17 6.22 -3.23
CA ILE A 115 -27.67 5.00 -2.60
C ILE A 115 -28.35 5.40 -1.30
N LYS A 116 -29.67 5.22 -1.22
CA LYS A 116 -30.44 5.46 0.01
C LYS A 116 -30.27 4.24 0.93
N LEU A 117 -29.21 4.24 1.72
CA LEU A 117 -28.99 3.28 2.81
C LEU A 117 -29.18 3.98 4.15
N ASP A 118 -29.94 3.39 5.04
CA ASP A 118 -30.00 3.81 6.43
C ASP A 118 -28.89 3.12 7.22
N LEU A 119 -27.80 3.83 7.48
CA LEU A 119 -26.66 3.29 8.24
C LEU A 119 -26.99 3.04 9.73
N GLN A 120 -28.17 3.45 10.20
CA GLN A 120 -28.67 3.08 11.52
C GLN A 120 -29.30 1.68 11.55
N ASP A 121 -29.77 1.19 10.40
CA ASP A 121 -30.29 -0.16 10.28
C ASP A 121 -29.16 -1.19 10.16
N SER A 122 -29.34 -2.34 10.83
CA SER A 122 -28.31 -3.38 10.89
C SER A 122 -28.13 -4.11 9.56
N ASP A 123 -29.17 -4.20 8.74
CA ASP A 123 -29.14 -4.93 7.48
C ASP A 123 -28.52 -4.07 6.38
N ASP A 124 -28.88 -2.79 6.31
CA ASP A 124 -28.26 -1.81 5.42
C ASP A 124 -26.77 -1.62 5.71
N LYS A 125 -26.37 -1.65 6.99
CA LYS A 125 -24.95 -1.61 7.37
C LYS A 125 -24.18 -2.85 6.91
N GLN A 126 -24.80 -4.03 6.99
CA GLN A 126 -24.19 -5.27 6.47
C GLN A 126 -24.06 -5.23 4.95
N LEU A 127 -25.08 -4.73 4.25
CA LEU A 127 -25.05 -4.57 2.80
C LEU A 127 -23.96 -3.57 2.37
N TYR A 128 -23.83 -2.44 3.08
CA TYR A 128 -22.76 -1.46 2.84
C TYR A 128 -21.38 -2.10 2.97
N GLN A 129 -21.14 -2.84 4.06
CA GLN A 129 -19.88 -3.55 4.27
C GLN A 129 -19.64 -4.64 3.22
N GLY A 130 -20.66 -5.40 2.85
CA GLY A 130 -20.56 -6.45 1.82
C GLY A 130 -20.19 -5.88 0.45
N VAL A 131 -20.84 -4.79 0.05
CA VAL A 131 -20.59 -4.16 -1.26
C VAL A 131 -19.24 -3.46 -1.30
N GLN A 132 -18.81 -2.83 -0.21
CA GLN A 132 -17.46 -2.27 -0.12
C GLN A 132 -16.39 -3.33 -0.42
N LYS A 133 -16.51 -4.53 0.14
CA LYS A 133 -15.56 -5.63 -0.11
C LYS A 133 -15.54 -6.11 -1.55
N ILE A 134 -16.72 -6.26 -2.17
CA ILE A 134 -16.82 -6.60 -3.59
C ILE A 134 -16.15 -5.51 -4.44
N LEU A 135 -16.33 -4.26 -4.04
CA LEU A 135 -15.74 -3.13 -4.74
C LEU A 135 -14.21 -3.15 -4.57
N VAL A 136 -13.66 -3.47 -3.40
CA VAL A 136 -12.20 -3.70 -3.23
C VAL A 136 -11.70 -4.77 -4.21
N LEU A 137 -12.37 -5.92 -4.26
CA LEU A 137 -11.97 -7.03 -5.15
C LEU A 137 -11.98 -6.62 -6.63
N LEU A 138 -12.91 -5.76 -7.02
CA LEU A 138 -12.98 -5.20 -8.37
C LEU A 138 -11.89 -4.15 -8.60
N MET A 139 -11.54 -3.36 -7.59
CA MET A 139 -10.50 -2.33 -7.71
C MET A 139 -9.10 -2.92 -7.84
N ILE A 140 -8.82 -4.09 -7.26
CA ILE A 140 -7.51 -4.76 -7.39
C ILE A 140 -7.10 -4.93 -8.87
N PRO A 141 -7.87 -5.62 -9.74
CA PRO A 141 -7.50 -5.76 -11.15
C PRO A 141 -7.58 -4.43 -11.92
N VAL A 142 -8.49 -3.52 -11.53
CA VAL A 142 -8.62 -2.20 -12.16
C VAL A 142 -7.37 -1.35 -11.94
N GLU A 143 -6.71 -1.48 -10.78
CA GLU A 143 -5.46 -0.77 -10.48
C GLU A 143 -4.22 -1.56 -10.93
N SER A 144 -4.22 -2.89 -10.80
CA SER A 144 -3.03 -3.70 -11.11
C SER A 144 -2.76 -3.83 -12.61
N ILE A 145 -3.81 -3.90 -13.46
CA ILE A 145 -3.62 -4.06 -14.91
C ILE A 145 -2.92 -2.83 -15.51
N PRO A 146 -3.41 -1.59 -15.33
CA PRO A 146 -2.73 -0.41 -15.88
C PRO A 146 -1.31 -0.23 -15.37
N GLN A 147 -1.03 -0.60 -14.11
CA GLN A 147 0.33 -0.52 -13.56
C GLN A 147 1.30 -1.49 -14.25
N VAL A 148 0.85 -2.72 -14.56
CA VAL A 148 1.67 -3.71 -15.29
C VAL A 148 1.88 -3.34 -16.75
N TYR A 149 0.87 -2.81 -17.42
CA TYR A 149 1.00 -2.38 -18.81
C TYR A 149 1.63 -0.98 -18.98
N GLY A 150 1.86 -0.26 -17.87
CA GLY A 150 2.38 1.11 -17.88
C GLY A 150 3.81 1.25 -17.35
N PHE A 151 4.11 0.65 -16.18
CA PHE A 151 5.33 0.96 -15.42
C PHE A 151 6.08 -0.26 -14.87
N LEU A 152 5.42 -1.42 -14.75
CA LEU A 152 6.00 -2.67 -14.25
C LEU A 152 6.30 -3.60 -15.43
N ASP A 153 7.38 -3.32 -16.13
CA ASP A 153 7.81 -4.13 -17.27
C ASP A 153 8.38 -5.49 -16.83
N PRO A 154 7.99 -6.59 -17.50
CA PRO A 154 8.57 -7.89 -17.26
C PRO A 154 10.02 -7.95 -17.74
N HIS A 155 10.81 -8.80 -17.10
CA HIS A 155 12.20 -9.06 -17.48
C HIS A 155 12.29 -9.72 -18.86
N GLU A 156 13.34 -9.39 -19.62
CA GLU A 156 13.53 -9.88 -21.00
C GLU A 156 13.51 -11.41 -21.11
N ASP A 157 14.09 -12.12 -20.13
CA ASP A 157 14.08 -13.58 -20.08
C ASP A 157 12.65 -14.15 -19.95
N MET A 158 11.78 -13.49 -19.18
CA MET A 158 10.38 -13.92 -19.06
C MET A 158 9.61 -13.69 -20.35
N ILE A 159 9.89 -12.57 -21.04
CA ILE A 159 9.30 -12.26 -22.35
C ILE A 159 9.75 -13.30 -23.37
N ALA A 160 11.03 -13.70 -23.37
CA ALA A 160 11.57 -14.68 -24.30
C ALA A 160 10.96 -16.08 -24.13
N ILE A 161 10.66 -16.49 -22.90
CA ILE A 161 10.14 -17.84 -22.60
C ILE A 161 8.61 -17.90 -22.76
N TYR A 162 7.88 -16.91 -22.24
CA TYR A 162 6.41 -16.97 -22.13
C TYR A 162 5.68 -16.03 -23.11
N GLY A 163 6.38 -15.06 -23.68
CA GLY A 163 5.78 -13.97 -24.46
C GLY A 163 5.22 -12.86 -23.55
N ILE A 164 5.20 -11.64 -24.07
CA ILE A 164 4.85 -10.42 -23.31
C ILE A 164 3.48 -10.48 -22.63
N GLY A 165 2.47 -11.07 -23.29
CA GLY A 165 1.12 -11.17 -22.74
C GLY A 165 1.02 -12.08 -21.52
N TRP A 166 1.68 -13.25 -21.55
CA TRP A 166 1.69 -14.19 -20.43
C TRP A 166 2.58 -13.72 -19.29
N ALA A 167 3.71 -13.09 -19.60
CA ALA A 167 4.57 -12.47 -18.59
C ALA A 167 3.83 -11.39 -17.80
N ASN A 168 3.14 -10.48 -18.49
CA ASN A 168 2.31 -9.44 -17.84
C ASN A 168 1.18 -10.05 -17.01
N SER A 169 0.52 -11.09 -17.53
CA SER A 169 -0.57 -11.75 -16.82
C SER A 169 -0.11 -12.41 -15.51
N LEU A 170 1.10 -12.97 -15.48
CA LEU A 170 1.69 -13.57 -14.28
C LEU A 170 2.03 -12.50 -13.22
N ILE A 171 2.55 -11.34 -13.64
CA ILE A 171 2.81 -10.21 -12.73
C ILE A 171 1.48 -9.68 -12.16
N VAL A 172 0.46 -9.49 -13.01
CA VAL A 172 -0.89 -9.08 -12.57
C VAL A 172 -1.46 -10.05 -11.54
N LEU A 173 -1.29 -11.37 -11.74
CA LEU A 173 -1.75 -12.38 -10.79
C LEU A 173 -1.02 -12.27 -9.44
N GLN A 174 0.29 -12.04 -9.45
CA GLN A 174 1.07 -11.83 -8.21
C GLN A 174 0.59 -10.58 -7.45
N LEU A 175 0.37 -9.47 -8.14
CA LEU A 175 -0.18 -8.24 -7.56
C LEU A 175 -1.59 -8.43 -7.00
N PHE A 176 -2.40 -9.21 -7.71
CA PHE A 176 -3.75 -9.55 -7.26
C PHE A 176 -3.71 -10.35 -5.96
N MET A 177 -2.87 -11.39 -5.90
CA MET A 177 -2.70 -12.22 -4.71
C MET A 177 -2.14 -11.42 -3.53
N GLY A 178 -1.16 -10.55 -3.76
CA GLY A 178 -0.60 -9.66 -2.74
C GLY A 178 -1.65 -8.70 -2.17
N SER A 179 -2.37 -7.98 -3.04
CA SER A 179 -3.41 -7.03 -2.63
C SER A 179 -4.59 -7.72 -1.94
N TYR A 180 -4.97 -8.92 -2.39
CA TYR A 180 -5.98 -9.74 -1.74
C TYR A 180 -5.56 -10.15 -0.33
N LEU A 181 -4.29 -10.50 -0.14
CA LEU A 181 -3.75 -10.83 1.18
C LEU A 181 -3.78 -9.61 2.12
N VAL A 182 -3.38 -8.43 1.64
CA VAL A 182 -3.47 -7.18 2.42
C VAL A 182 -4.90 -6.90 2.86
N PHE A 183 -5.86 -7.09 1.96
CA PHE A 183 -7.27 -6.94 2.27
C PHE A 183 -7.73 -7.91 3.37
N LEU A 184 -7.28 -9.17 3.35
CA LEU A 184 -7.55 -10.12 4.44
C LEU A 184 -6.89 -9.71 5.76
N LEU A 185 -5.67 -9.19 5.73
CA LEU A 185 -4.99 -8.67 6.93
C LEU A 185 -5.70 -7.45 7.51
N ASP A 186 -6.23 -6.56 6.66
CA ASP A 186 -7.04 -5.42 7.10
C ASP A 186 -8.32 -5.88 7.79
N GLU A 187 -9.02 -6.88 7.23
CA GLU A 187 -10.18 -7.47 7.88
C GLU A 187 -9.84 -8.14 9.22
N LEU A 188 -8.67 -8.79 9.30
CA LEU A 188 -8.21 -9.47 10.50
C LEU A 188 -7.98 -8.47 11.63
N VAL A 189 -7.26 -7.38 11.35
CA VAL A 189 -7.00 -6.30 12.34
C VAL A 189 -8.29 -5.61 12.72
N SER A 190 -9.15 -5.29 11.74
CA SER A 190 -10.39 -4.55 12.00
C SER A 190 -11.39 -5.32 12.88
N LYS A 191 -11.28 -6.66 12.97
CA LYS A 191 -12.14 -7.51 13.82
C LYS A 191 -11.46 -7.99 15.10
N TRP A 192 -10.19 -8.37 15.01
CA TRP A 192 -9.45 -9.04 16.09
C TRP A 192 -8.31 -8.22 16.66
N GLY A 193 -7.89 -7.15 15.99
CA GLY A 193 -6.77 -6.29 16.38
C GLY A 193 -7.18 -5.01 17.09
N ILE A 194 -6.25 -4.05 17.11
CA ILE A 194 -6.44 -2.71 17.67
C ILE A 194 -6.55 -1.72 16.50
N GLY A 195 -7.69 -1.03 16.40
CA GLY A 195 -7.93 -0.03 15.36
C GLY A 195 -8.35 -0.64 14.01
N SER A 196 -8.06 0.07 12.92
CA SER A 196 -8.27 -0.39 11.54
C SER A 196 -6.94 -0.78 10.90
N GLY A 197 -6.93 -1.83 10.09
CA GLY A 197 -5.73 -2.27 9.37
C GLY A 197 -5.17 -1.18 8.45
N ILE A 198 -6.02 -0.44 7.73
CA ILE A 198 -5.62 0.73 6.91
C ILE A 198 -4.76 1.70 7.73
N SER A 199 -5.25 2.16 8.88
CA SER A 199 -4.51 3.11 9.73
C SER A 199 -3.21 2.54 10.28
N LEU A 200 -3.22 1.24 10.61
CA LEU A 200 -2.05 0.53 11.12
C LEU A 200 -0.94 0.44 10.06
N PHE A 201 -1.29 0.09 8.82
CA PHE A 201 -0.33 -0.03 7.71
C PHE A 201 0.26 1.32 7.32
N ILE A 202 -0.54 2.38 7.30
CA ILE A 202 -0.04 3.76 7.06
C ILE A 202 0.94 4.15 8.17
N ALA A 203 0.56 3.98 9.44
CA ALA A 203 1.42 4.31 10.56
C ALA A 203 2.73 3.51 10.54
N ALA A 204 2.66 2.22 10.22
CA ALA A 204 3.84 1.36 10.08
C ALA A 204 4.76 1.80 8.93
N GLY A 205 4.20 2.12 7.75
CA GLY A 205 4.95 2.59 6.59
C GLY A 205 5.63 3.94 6.85
N VAL A 206 4.91 4.89 7.44
CA VAL A 206 5.47 6.20 7.83
C VAL A 206 6.55 6.00 8.89
N ALA A 207 6.29 5.24 9.95
CA ALA A 207 7.28 4.97 11.00
C ALA A 207 8.54 4.30 10.44
N GLN A 208 8.40 3.34 9.52
CA GLN A 208 9.52 2.71 8.84
C GLN A 208 10.31 3.73 8.00
N SER A 209 9.63 4.55 7.18
CA SER A 209 10.30 5.55 6.34
C SER A 209 11.07 6.57 7.18
N THR A 210 10.50 7.02 8.30
CA THR A 210 11.15 7.95 9.23
C THR A 210 12.33 7.29 9.94
N PHE A 211 12.16 6.07 10.44
CA PHE A 211 13.23 5.34 11.13
C PHE A 211 14.41 5.04 10.20
N VAL A 212 14.15 4.49 9.02
CA VAL A 212 15.19 4.16 8.02
C VAL A 212 15.82 5.44 7.49
N GLY A 213 15.02 6.46 7.14
CA GLY A 213 15.54 7.74 6.66
C GLY A 213 16.40 8.48 7.68
N THR A 214 16.14 8.29 8.98
CA THR A 214 16.92 8.97 10.04
C THR A 214 18.19 8.20 10.41
N LEU A 215 18.10 6.87 10.52
CA LEU A 215 19.12 6.05 11.18
C LEU A 215 19.87 5.07 10.25
N SER A 216 19.53 5.01 8.95
CA SER A 216 20.19 4.05 8.04
C SER A 216 21.71 4.28 7.93
N PRO A 217 22.54 3.29 8.27
CA PRO A 217 24.00 3.38 8.13
C PRO A 217 24.50 2.97 6.73
N LEU A 218 23.60 2.54 5.84
CA LEU A 218 23.93 2.10 4.49
C LEU A 218 24.39 3.28 3.65
N ALA A 219 25.30 3.06 2.70
CA ALA A 219 25.72 4.11 1.76
C ALA A 219 24.56 4.47 0.80
N SER A 220 24.49 5.73 0.37
CA SER A 220 23.41 6.20 -0.51
C SER A 220 23.50 5.67 -1.96
N GLY A 221 24.68 5.20 -2.38
CA GLY A 221 24.90 4.57 -3.69
C GLY A 221 25.88 3.39 -3.66
N PRO A 222 26.05 2.69 -4.80
CA PRO A 222 26.98 1.58 -4.93
C PRO A 222 28.43 2.08 -4.79
N GLY A 223 29.17 1.60 -3.79
CA GLY A 223 30.57 1.95 -3.59
C GLY A 223 31.00 2.01 -2.12
N ALA A 224 32.26 2.38 -1.89
CA ALA A 224 32.80 2.60 -0.55
C ALA A 224 32.31 3.95 0.03
N TYR A 225 32.29 4.06 1.36
CA TYR A 225 31.98 5.30 2.06
C TYR A 225 32.93 6.43 1.64
N GLY A 226 32.38 7.59 1.27
CA GLY A 226 33.15 8.76 0.85
C GLY A 226 32.33 10.03 0.98
N LEU A 227 32.94 11.22 0.83
CA LEU A 227 32.18 12.48 0.82
C LEU A 227 31.19 12.55 -0.36
N GLN A 228 31.44 11.82 -1.45
CA GLN A 228 30.50 11.67 -2.57
C GLN A 228 29.46 10.56 -2.36
N ASN A 229 29.65 9.67 -1.38
CA ASN A 229 28.73 8.57 -1.05
C ASN A 229 28.61 8.42 0.47
N PRO A 230 28.01 9.41 1.16
CA PRO A 230 27.82 9.36 2.59
C PRO A 230 26.73 8.35 2.97
N PRO A 231 26.62 7.99 4.27
CA PRO A 231 25.50 7.21 4.74
C PRO A 231 24.15 7.84 4.37
N ALA A 232 23.17 7.01 4.00
CA ALA A 232 21.85 7.40 3.55
C ALA A 232 20.95 7.96 4.67
N GLY A 233 21.23 7.62 5.92
CA GLY A 233 20.50 8.13 7.08
C GLY A 233 20.93 9.54 7.46
N THR A 234 19.98 10.41 7.80
CA THR A 234 20.22 11.80 8.24
C THR A 234 21.29 11.90 9.32
N LEU A 235 21.17 11.12 10.41
CA LEU A 235 22.08 11.23 11.56
C LEU A 235 23.48 10.65 11.25
N PRO A 236 23.61 9.45 10.67
CA PRO A 236 24.90 8.94 10.20
C PRO A 236 25.59 9.84 9.18
N MET A 237 24.84 10.49 8.28
CA MET A 237 25.37 11.44 7.30
C MET A 237 25.99 12.65 7.98
N ILE A 238 25.23 13.32 8.86
CA ILE A 238 25.71 14.50 9.59
C ILE A 238 26.97 14.16 10.39
N PHE A 239 26.98 13.01 11.08
CA PHE A 239 28.13 12.56 11.84
C PHE A 239 29.35 12.27 10.96
N TYR A 240 29.14 11.63 9.80
CA TYR A 240 30.22 11.32 8.86
C TYR A 240 30.83 12.57 8.22
N TRP A 241 29.99 13.52 7.81
CA TRP A 241 30.42 14.80 7.25
C TRP A 241 31.16 15.65 8.29
N LEU A 242 30.65 15.76 9.52
CA LEU A 242 31.33 16.48 10.60
C LEU A 242 32.69 15.86 10.97
N ARG A 243 32.83 14.54 10.84
CA ARG A 243 34.08 13.83 11.17
C ARG A 243 35.11 13.84 10.04
N THR A 244 34.67 13.84 8.79
CA THR A 244 35.53 13.51 7.64
C THR A 244 35.74 14.71 6.69
N ALA A 245 34.89 15.75 6.74
CA ALA A 245 35.00 16.88 5.84
C ALA A 245 35.97 17.96 6.34
N THR A 246 36.82 18.45 5.43
CA THR A 246 37.68 19.62 5.63
C THR A 246 36.89 20.92 5.49
N TYR A 247 37.33 22.01 6.16
CA TYR A 247 36.66 23.32 6.13
C TYR A 247 36.45 23.88 4.71
N SER A 248 37.32 23.52 3.75
CA SER A 248 37.17 23.87 2.33
C SER A 248 36.03 23.13 1.63
N ASP A 249 35.76 21.88 1.98
CA ASP A 249 34.69 21.09 1.35
C ASP A 249 33.30 21.51 1.87
N LEU A 250 33.21 21.93 3.13
CA LEU A 250 31.94 22.40 3.72
C LEU A 250 31.49 23.75 3.16
N VAL A 251 32.44 24.66 2.87
CA VAL A 251 32.16 26.03 2.42
C VAL A 251 32.22 26.19 0.91
N SER A 252 33.14 25.50 0.20
CA SER A 252 33.31 25.67 -1.25
C SER A 252 32.59 24.63 -2.11
N ARG A 253 32.15 23.48 -1.55
CA ARG A 253 31.38 22.44 -2.27
C ARG A 253 29.93 22.32 -1.80
N ASN A 254 29.37 23.39 -1.26
CA ASN A 254 27.97 23.39 -0.83
C ASN A 254 27.62 22.31 0.21
N GLY A 255 28.57 21.96 1.08
CA GLY A 255 28.38 20.95 2.14
C GLY A 255 27.26 21.32 3.12
N PHE A 256 27.09 22.60 3.44
CA PHE A 256 25.96 23.05 4.25
C PHE A 256 24.61 22.96 3.52
N GLU A 257 24.58 23.15 2.19
CA GLU A 257 23.37 23.01 1.38
C GLU A 257 22.96 21.54 1.26
N SER A 258 23.89 20.63 1.04
CA SER A 258 23.60 19.18 1.00
C SER A 258 23.17 18.62 2.36
N ILE A 259 23.65 19.18 3.48
CA ILE A 259 23.22 18.81 4.84
C ILE A 259 21.83 19.39 5.18
N LEU A 260 21.52 20.63 4.78
CA LEU A 260 20.30 21.35 5.19
C LEU A 260 19.14 21.28 4.17
N LEU A 261 19.45 21.21 2.88
CA LEU A 261 18.49 21.24 1.78
C LEU A 261 18.39 19.91 1.01
N GLY A 262 19.34 19.00 1.22
CA GLY A 262 19.49 17.78 0.41
C GLY A 262 20.23 18.07 -0.90
N ASP A 263 20.62 17.03 -1.62
CA ASP A 263 21.28 17.08 -2.93
C ASP A 263 20.43 16.31 -3.95
N GLN A 264 20.75 16.36 -5.25
CA GLN A 264 19.99 15.69 -6.32
C GLN A 264 19.82 14.17 -6.13
N PHE A 265 20.65 13.55 -5.28
CA PHE A 265 20.57 12.14 -4.88
C PHE A 265 20.02 11.92 -3.45
N HIS A 266 19.67 12.99 -2.73
CA HIS A 266 19.30 12.95 -1.30
C HIS A 266 18.03 13.77 -1.03
N ALA A 267 16.96 13.11 -0.57
CA ALA A 267 15.78 13.82 -0.04
C ALA A 267 16.15 14.55 1.27
N ASN A 268 15.68 15.80 1.41
CA ASN A 268 16.08 16.72 2.47
C ASN A 268 15.99 16.10 3.89
N PRO A 269 17.13 15.77 4.51
CA PRO A 269 17.15 14.94 5.72
C PRO A 269 16.80 15.73 6.98
N VAL A 270 17.07 17.04 7.02
CA VAL A 270 16.75 17.92 8.17
C VAL A 270 15.28 18.33 8.16
N ILE A 271 14.71 18.65 7.00
CA ILE A 271 13.27 18.93 6.91
C ILE A 271 12.46 17.68 7.27
N ALA A 272 12.86 16.48 6.82
CA ALA A 272 12.17 15.24 7.17
C ALA A 272 12.24 14.92 8.67
N LEU A 273 13.37 15.22 9.32
CA LEU A 273 13.53 15.03 10.76
C LEU A 273 12.73 16.05 11.56
N VAL A 274 12.78 17.32 11.18
CA VAL A 274 12.01 18.40 11.84
C VAL A 274 10.51 18.22 11.64
N SER A 275 10.05 17.82 10.45
CA SER A 275 8.63 17.54 10.18
C SER A 275 8.11 16.29 10.87
N SER A 276 8.98 15.36 11.27
CA SER A 276 8.59 14.19 12.06
C SER A 276 8.43 14.49 13.56
N ILE A 277 8.98 15.61 14.03
CA ILE A 277 8.98 16.03 15.45
C ILE A 277 7.89 17.07 15.74
N ILE A 278 7.61 17.97 14.78
CA ILE A 278 6.57 19.01 14.86
C ILE A 278 5.22 18.43 14.45
#